data_AF-A0A356KFX7-F1
#
_entry.id   AF-A0A356KFX7-F1
#
_cell.length_a   1.000
_cell.length_b   1.000
_cell.length_c   1.000
_cell.angle_alpha   90.00
_cell.angle_beta   90.00
_cell.angle_gamma   90.00
#
_symmetry.space_group_name_H-M   'P 1'
#
loop_
_entity.id
_entity.type
_entity.pdbx_description
1 polymer ?
#
loop_
_entity_poly.entity_id
_entity_poly.type
_entity_poly.pdbx_seq_one_letter_code
_entity_poly.pdbx_strand_id
1 'polypeptide(L)'
;MGGRRALHPPRRRLPSHSADQLLERGPRSALQSHAPALSARGRPDLRRLPLPRHEPDEPRREGEPGLLVVWRRGAGAPGRRRLRRLPAQARRSGRAAVVVGQLSPLPSWSELERTLAQRPRRRVRLPGVRRAGVLVPLFLAEGELRAVFTRRRDDLAHHPGQVSFPGGRLEPGEEPLAAALREAEEEVALPQGQVEPLGALSELIVGVSGFTMCPFVGRIDTDEGLEANPAEVARVFSVSLRELVEPARARYTRRPKLFQGKRYSIPYFEWEDELIWGATGKVVVELLAVLGLGEALERSRVR
;
A
#
# COMPACT_ATOMS: atom_id res chain seq x y z
N MET A 1 -38.64 12.39 -61.91
CA MET A 1 -38.11 11.40 -60.94
C MET A 1 -36.59 11.37 -61.07
N GLY A 2 -35.84 11.22 -59.97
CA GLY A 2 -34.42 10.84 -59.97
C GLY A 2 -33.37 11.90 -60.37
N GLY A 3 -32.14 11.72 -59.88
CA GLY A 3 -30.93 12.41 -60.37
C GLY A 3 -30.36 13.53 -59.46
N ARG A 4 -29.32 13.23 -58.67
CA ARG A 4 -28.52 14.23 -57.93
C ARG A 4 -27.28 14.64 -58.74
N ARG A 5 -26.81 15.89 -58.58
CA ARG A 5 -25.39 16.26 -58.72
C ARG A 5 -24.96 17.17 -57.56
N ALA A 6 -23.65 17.21 -57.29
CA ALA A 6 -23.06 17.76 -56.07
C ALA A 6 -22.44 19.15 -56.26
N LEU A 7 -22.22 19.86 -55.15
CA LEU A 7 -21.41 21.08 -55.06
C LEU A 7 -20.48 21.02 -53.83
N HIS A 8 -19.22 21.40 -54.00
CA HIS A 8 -18.23 21.57 -52.92
C HIS A 8 -18.22 23.01 -52.38
N PRO A 9 -17.98 23.21 -51.07
CA PRO A 9 -17.41 24.43 -50.52
C PRO A 9 -15.87 24.32 -50.35
N PRO A 10 -15.12 25.44 -50.25
CA PRO A 10 -13.67 25.46 -50.48
C PRO A 10 -12.78 25.36 -49.22
N ARG A 11 -11.49 25.07 -49.45
CA ARG A 11 -10.40 25.13 -48.45
C ARG A 11 -10.17 26.56 -47.95
N ARG A 12 -9.95 26.75 -46.64
CA ARG A 12 -9.36 27.98 -46.07
C ARG A 12 -7.84 27.82 -45.92
N ARG A 13 -7.10 28.94 -46.02
CA ARG A 13 -5.63 29.01 -45.88
C ARG A 13 -5.23 29.38 -44.44
N LEU A 14 -4.04 28.96 -44.04
CA LEU A 14 -3.32 29.50 -42.88
C LEU A 14 -2.65 30.85 -43.26
N PRO A 15 -2.52 31.80 -42.33
CA PRO A 15 -1.48 32.83 -42.39
C PRO A 15 -0.19 32.31 -41.75
N SER A 16 0.96 32.66 -42.33
CA SER A 16 2.30 32.33 -41.84
C SER A 16 3.09 33.60 -41.56
N HIS A 17 3.75 33.70 -40.41
CA HIS A 17 4.86 34.65 -40.24
C HIS A 17 5.93 34.10 -39.27
N SER A 18 7.14 33.98 -39.80
CA SER A 18 8.42 33.94 -39.08
C SER A 18 8.92 35.40 -38.89
N ALA A 19 10.03 35.72 -38.21
CA ALA A 19 11.09 34.98 -37.52
C ALA A 19 11.78 35.91 -36.50
N ASP A 20 12.73 35.37 -35.70
CA ASP A 20 13.92 36.08 -35.16
C ASP A 20 13.72 37.28 -34.18
N GLN A 21 14.63 37.69 -33.27
CA GLN A 21 15.87 37.10 -32.70
C GLN A 21 16.21 37.80 -31.34
N LEU A 22 17.41 37.53 -30.79
CA LEU A 22 18.04 38.06 -29.55
C LEU A 22 17.52 37.41 -28.22
N LEU A 23 18.33 36.90 -27.26
CA LEU A 23 19.72 37.15 -26.77
C LEU A 23 19.84 38.44 -25.90
N GLU A 24 20.46 38.54 -24.71
CA GLU A 24 21.27 37.68 -23.80
C GLU A 24 20.96 38.03 -22.29
N ARG A 25 21.74 37.86 -21.18
CA ARG A 25 23.07 37.28 -20.86
C ARG A 25 23.24 36.86 -19.36
N GLY A 26 23.15 35.57 -19.01
CA GLY A 26 23.77 34.98 -17.79
C GLY A 26 23.19 35.38 -16.40
N PRO A 27 23.88 35.10 -15.27
CA PRO A 27 25.20 34.45 -15.12
C PRO A 27 25.15 33.01 -14.54
N ARG A 28 26.32 32.36 -14.41
CA ARG A 28 26.52 31.02 -13.81
C ARG A 28 27.28 31.10 -12.47
N SER A 29 26.91 30.27 -11.51
CA SER A 29 27.84 29.58 -10.60
C SER A 29 27.24 28.20 -10.26
N ALA A 30 27.92 27.05 -10.27
CA ALA A 30 29.32 26.68 -9.99
C ALA A 30 29.61 26.45 -8.50
N LEU A 31 29.06 25.36 -7.94
CA LEU A 31 29.58 24.73 -6.71
C LEU A 31 29.78 23.21 -6.89
N GLN A 32 31.06 22.88 -6.94
CA GLN A 32 31.80 21.63 -6.83
C GLN A 32 31.06 20.32 -6.44
N SER A 33 31.44 19.25 -7.13
CA SER A 33 31.16 17.86 -6.80
C SER A 33 31.98 17.35 -5.62
N HIS A 34 31.33 16.67 -4.67
CA HIS A 34 31.97 15.78 -3.69
C HIS A 34 31.12 14.51 -3.56
N ALA A 35 31.64 13.39 -4.08
CA ALA A 35 31.08 12.07 -3.85
C ALA A 35 31.84 11.38 -2.70
N PRO A 36 31.17 10.92 -1.64
CA PRO A 36 31.82 10.10 -0.61
C PRO A 36 32.04 8.68 -1.12
N ALA A 37 33.17 8.06 -0.73
CA ALA A 37 33.55 6.74 -1.20
C ALA A 37 32.69 5.60 -0.61
N LEU A 38 32.56 4.51 -1.37
CA LEU A 38 32.02 3.24 -0.88
C LEU A 38 32.94 2.66 0.21
N SER A 39 32.37 2.29 1.36
CA SER A 39 33.05 1.51 2.39
C SER A 39 32.07 0.59 3.13
N ALA A 40 32.59 -0.47 3.74
CA ALA A 40 31.84 -1.67 4.07
C ALA A 40 30.91 -1.57 5.30
N ARG A 41 29.75 -2.26 5.20
CA ARG A 41 28.94 -2.78 6.32
C ARG A 41 28.49 -1.76 7.40
N GLY A 42 27.88 -0.65 6.98
CA GLY A 42 27.04 0.17 7.87
C GLY A 42 25.55 -0.14 7.70
N ARG A 43 24.84 -0.56 8.77
CA ARG A 43 23.37 -0.60 8.77
C ARG A 43 22.82 0.83 8.98
N PRO A 44 21.90 1.34 8.15
CA PRO A 44 21.34 2.68 8.32
C PRO A 44 20.42 2.76 9.55
N ASP A 45 20.49 3.86 10.30
CA ASP A 45 19.55 4.15 11.39
C ASP A 45 18.21 4.65 10.83
N LEU A 46 17.27 3.72 10.60
CA LEU A 46 15.92 4.01 10.09
C LEU A 46 15.11 4.99 10.96
N ARG A 47 15.60 5.36 12.16
CA ARG A 47 15.03 6.45 12.99
C ARG A 47 15.31 7.84 12.44
N ARG A 48 16.22 7.99 11.46
CA ARG A 48 16.73 9.28 10.95
C ARG A 48 16.39 9.58 9.49
N LEU A 49 15.67 8.70 8.79
CA LEU A 49 15.19 9.02 7.44
C LEU A 49 14.30 10.27 7.49
N PRO A 50 14.52 11.29 6.64
CA PRO A 50 13.72 12.50 6.64
C PRO A 50 12.28 12.17 6.27
N LEU A 51 11.33 12.64 7.08
CA LEU A 51 9.93 12.60 6.70
C LEU A 51 9.71 13.49 5.45
N PRO A 52 8.86 13.08 4.49
CA PRO A 52 8.48 13.96 3.38
C PRO A 52 7.93 15.27 3.95
N ARG A 53 8.32 16.39 3.33
CA ARG A 53 7.98 17.73 3.83
C ARG A 53 6.46 17.94 3.79
N HIS A 54 5.97 18.65 4.79
CA HIS A 54 4.57 19.06 4.87
C HIS A 54 4.37 20.27 3.93
N GLU A 55 3.46 20.17 2.97
CA GLU A 55 2.90 21.36 2.31
C GLU A 55 1.94 22.05 3.29
N PRO A 56 1.81 23.39 3.25
CA PRO A 56 0.92 24.12 4.16
C PRO A 56 -0.57 23.87 3.84
N ASP A 57 -1.42 23.87 4.87
CA ASP A 57 -2.88 23.71 4.70
C ASP A 57 -3.48 24.91 3.95
N GLU A 58 -4.18 24.66 2.83
CA GLU A 58 -5.09 25.65 2.23
C GLU A 58 -6.35 25.85 3.09
N PRO A 59 -6.98 27.05 3.07
CA PRO A 59 -8.14 27.35 3.90
C PRO A 59 -9.39 26.55 3.52
N ARG A 60 -10.19 26.25 4.53
CA ARG A 60 -11.37 25.37 4.45
C ARG A 60 -12.43 25.88 3.46
N ARG A 61 -13.09 24.94 2.78
CA ARG A 61 -14.50 25.07 2.39
C ARG A 61 -15.35 24.29 3.40
N GLU A 62 -16.42 24.89 3.90
CA GLU A 62 -17.30 24.26 4.89
C GLU A 62 -18.34 23.37 4.20
N GLY A 63 -18.61 22.18 4.74
CA GLY A 63 -19.73 21.33 4.28
C GLY A 63 -19.55 19.80 4.35
N GLU A 64 -18.32 19.27 4.47
CA GLU A 64 -18.12 17.81 4.31
C GLU A 64 -18.39 16.96 5.57
N PRO A 65 -19.16 15.84 5.46
CA PRO A 65 -19.53 14.99 6.59
C PRO A 65 -18.38 14.06 7.00
N GLY A 66 -17.48 14.57 7.85
CA GLY A 66 -16.34 13.80 8.33
C GLY A 66 -16.74 12.59 9.19
N LEU A 67 -16.79 11.39 8.60
CA LEU A 67 -17.10 10.13 9.29
C LEU A 67 -16.02 9.59 10.26
N LEU A 68 -16.41 8.54 10.98
CA LEU A 68 -15.89 8.11 12.28
C LEU A 68 -15.62 6.59 12.32
N VAL A 69 -14.56 6.14 13.01
CA VAL A 69 -14.31 4.70 13.26
C VAL A 69 -14.17 4.47 14.76
N VAL A 70 -15.28 4.13 15.42
CA VAL A 70 -15.30 3.74 16.84
C VAL A 70 -15.20 2.23 16.96
N TRP A 71 -14.11 1.75 17.53
CA TRP A 71 -14.02 0.39 18.05
C TRP A 71 -14.64 0.36 19.45
N ARG A 72 -15.89 -0.12 19.57
CA ARG A 72 -16.47 -0.42 20.89
C ARG A 72 -15.72 -1.60 21.50
N ARG A 73 -15.22 -1.43 22.74
CA ARG A 73 -14.83 -2.59 23.56
C ARG A 73 -16.10 -3.36 23.94
N GLY A 74 -16.08 -4.68 23.76
CA GLY A 74 -17.11 -5.55 24.34
C GLY A 74 -17.06 -5.46 25.87
N ALA A 75 -18.23 -5.31 26.50
CA ALA A 75 -18.37 -5.41 27.94
C ALA A 75 -18.63 -6.87 28.34
N GLY A 76 -17.95 -7.37 29.36
CA GLY A 76 -18.05 -8.78 29.76
C GLY A 76 -17.05 -9.14 30.84
N ALA A 77 -17.33 -8.75 32.09
CA ALA A 77 -16.57 -9.18 33.26
C ALA A 77 -17.47 -9.95 34.22
N PRO A 78 -17.03 -11.12 34.69
CA PRO A 78 -17.42 -11.59 36.03
C PRO A 78 -16.22 -12.09 36.86
N GLY A 79 -16.42 -12.16 38.19
CA GLY A 79 -15.64 -13.05 39.06
C GLY A 79 -14.33 -12.51 39.66
N ARG A 80 -14.42 -11.67 40.70
CA ARG A 80 -13.28 -11.47 41.63
C ARG A 80 -13.03 -12.75 42.43
N ARG A 81 -12.04 -13.57 42.07
CA ARG A 81 -11.46 -14.60 42.96
C ARG A 81 -10.19 -14.08 43.64
N ARG A 82 -9.99 -14.44 44.91
CA ARG A 82 -8.88 -13.94 45.75
C ARG A 82 -7.53 -14.47 45.26
N LEU A 83 -6.57 -13.59 45.02
CA LEU A 83 -5.17 -13.97 44.78
C LEU A 83 -4.53 -14.46 46.09
N ARG A 84 -4.14 -15.73 46.12
CA ARG A 84 -3.29 -16.30 47.18
C ARG A 84 -1.84 -15.90 46.88
N ARG A 85 -1.15 -15.22 47.80
CA ARG A 85 0.27 -14.84 47.59
C ARG A 85 1.13 -16.10 47.53
N LEU A 86 2.02 -16.18 46.54
CA LEU A 86 3.19 -17.07 46.52
C LEU A 86 4.45 -16.24 46.78
N PRO A 87 5.51 -16.82 47.37
CA PRO A 87 6.71 -16.09 47.80
C PRO A 87 7.55 -15.62 46.60
N ALA A 88 8.25 -14.49 46.77
CA ALA A 88 9.07 -13.90 45.74
C ALA A 88 10.53 -14.39 45.83
N GLN A 89 10.91 -15.36 45.00
CA GLN A 89 12.31 -15.73 44.76
C GLN A 89 12.48 -16.45 43.41
N ALA A 90 13.06 -15.76 42.42
CA ALA A 90 13.74 -16.31 41.23
C ALA A 90 14.10 -15.19 40.22
N ARG A 91 14.88 -14.18 40.60
CA ARG A 91 15.50 -13.27 39.60
C ARG A 91 16.65 -14.02 38.90
N ARG A 92 16.35 -14.70 37.79
CA ARG A 92 17.37 -15.15 36.83
C ARG A 92 17.09 -14.57 35.45
N SER A 93 18.17 -14.23 34.75
CA SER A 93 18.19 -13.58 33.45
C SER A 93 17.77 -14.54 32.32
N GLY A 94 16.47 -14.70 32.13
CA GLY A 94 15.92 -15.29 30.91
C GLY A 94 15.52 -14.21 29.91
N ARG A 95 16.05 -14.26 28.69
CA ARG A 95 15.29 -13.73 27.54
C ARG A 95 13.99 -14.54 27.49
N ALA A 96 12.85 -13.89 27.63
CA ALA A 96 11.57 -14.55 27.38
C ALA A 96 11.52 -14.90 25.90
N ALA A 97 11.85 -16.15 25.57
CA ALA A 97 11.51 -16.72 24.28
C ALA A 97 9.98 -16.65 24.18
N VAL A 98 9.49 -15.76 23.31
CA VAL A 98 8.07 -15.74 22.98
C VAL A 98 7.79 -17.06 22.29
N VAL A 99 7.18 -17.99 23.01
CA VAL A 99 6.65 -19.21 22.42
C VAL A 99 5.58 -18.74 21.43
N VAL A 100 5.94 -18.77 20.14
CA VAL A 100 5.00 -18.62 19.04
C VAL A 100 4.14 -19.88 19.07
N GLY A 101 3.11 -19.87 19.93
CA GLY A 101 2.09 -20.91 19.98
C GLY A 101 1.56 -21.10 18.57
N GLN A 102 1.44 -22.36 18.14
CA GLN A 102 1.29 -22.69 16.73
C GLN A 102 0.22 -21.81 16.07
N LEU A 103 0.64 -21.01 15.09
CA LEU A 103 -0.28 -20.28 14.24
C LEU A 103 -1.19 -21.32 13.57
N SER A 104 -2.48 -21.03 13.49
CA SER A 104 -3.44 -21.84 12.74
C SER A 104 -2.89 -22.08 11.33
N PRO A 105 -3.12 -23.27 10.73
CA PRO A 105 -2.78 -23.48 9.33
C PRO A 105 -3.44 -22.41 8.47
N LEU A 106 -2.72 -21.98 7.43
CA LEU A 106 -3.24 -21.01 6.45
C LEU A 106 -4.45 -21.63 5.74
N PRO A 107 -5.51 -20.85 5.45
CA PRO A 107 -6.68 -21.36 4.75
C PRO A 107 -6.32 -21.80 3.33
N SER A 108 -7.00 -22.82 2.82
CA SER A 108 -6.94 -23.16 1.39
C SER A 108 -7.49 -22.02 0.52
N TRP A 109 -7.13 -22.00 -0.76
CA TRP A 109 -7.57 -20.97 -1.70
C TRP A 109 -9.10 -20.82 -1.74
N SER A 110 -9.84 -21.93 -1.76
CA SER A 110 -11.31 -21.95 -1.73
C SER A 110 -11.91 -21.58 -0.36
N GLU A 111 -11.15 -21.57 0.73
CA GLU A 111 -11.57 -21.01 2.02
C GLU A 111 -11.32 -19.50 2.09
N LEU A 112 -10.21 -19.04 1.52
CA LEU A 112 -9.90 -17.61 1.36
C LEU A 112 -10.91 -16.93 0.44
N GLU A 113 -11.20 -17.50 -0.72
CA GLU A 113 -12.22 -17.04 -1.67
C GLU A 113 -13.61 -16.93 -1.01
N ARG A 114 -14.10 -18.03 -0.40
CA ARG A 114 -15.38 -18.03 0.34
C ARG A 114 -15.41 -16.97 1.44
N THR A 115 -14.30 -16.78 2.17
CA THR A 115 -14.20 -15.74 3.19
C THR A 115 -14.24 -14.34 2.59
N LEU A 116 -13.54 -14.08 1.49
CA LEU A 116 -13.57 -12.79 0.78
C LEU A 116 -14.95 -12.47 0.17
N ALA A 117 -15.67 -13.49 -0.29
CA ALA A 117 -17.02 -13.38 -0.85
C ALA A 117 -18.08 -13.12 0.23
N GLN A 118 -18.05 -13.86 1.35
CA GLN A 118 -19.06 -13.80 2.40
C GLN A 118 -18.86 -12.65 3.40
N ARG A 119 -17.62 -12.15 3.56
CA ARG A 119 -17.30 -11.13 4.56
C ARG A 119 -17.86 -9.75 4.17
N PRO A 120 -18.48 -9.01 5.11
CA PRO A 120 -18.88 -7.62 4.87
C PRO A 120 -17.66 -6.71 4.73
N ARG A 121 -17.25 -6.44 3.49
CA ARG A 121 -16.24 -5.42 3.16
C ARG A 121 -16.86 -4.02 3.08
N ARG A 122 -16.16 -2.99 3.59
CA ARG A 122 -16.62 -1.60 3.40
C ARG A 122 -16.47 -1.23 1.92
N ARG A 123 -17.54 -0.66 1.35
CA ARG A 123 -17.51 -0.01 0.03
C ARG A 123 -17.63 1.51 0.23
N VAL A 124 -17.00 2.28 -0.64
CA VAL A 124 -16.93 3.75 -0.58
C VAL A 124 -17.56 4.30 -1.86
N ARG A 125 -18.76 4.86 -1.72
CA ARG A 125 -19.47 5.56 -2.81
C ARG A 125 -19.51 7.05 -2.51
N LEU A 126 -18.47 7.76 -2.93
CA LEU A 126 -18.38 9.22 -2.85
C LEU A 126 -18.34 9.79 -4.27
N PRO A 127 -19.33 10.59 -4.70
CA PRO A 127 -19.30 11.24 -6.00
C PRO A 127 -18.05 12.11 -6.18
N GLY A 128 -17.50 12.17 -7.40
CA GLY A 128 -16.32 12.98 -7.73
C GLY A 128 -14.97 12.48 -7.19
N VAL A 129 -14.94 11.52 -6.27
CA VAL A 129 -13.70 10.93 -5.76
C VAL A 129 -13.12 9.95 -6.78
N ARG A 130 -11.92 10.23 -7.28
CA ARG A 130 -11.19 9.34 -8.21
C ARG A 130 -10.97 7.97 -7.56
N ARG A 131 -11.00 6.89 -8.33
CA ARG A 131 -10.75 5.53 -7.85
C ARG A 131 -9.37 5.03 -8.31
N ALA A 132 -8.85 4.04 -7.63
CA ALA A 132 -7.60 3.36 -7.95
C ALA A 132 -7.77 1.84 -7.77
N GLY A 133 -7.38 1.05 -8.77
CA GLY A 133 -7.34 -0.41 -8.67
C GLY A 133 -6.04 -0.84 -8.01
N VAL A 134 -6.09 -1.83 -7.12
CA VAL A 134 -4.88 -2.39 -6.48
C VAL A 134 -5.00 -3.91 -6.42
N LEU A 135 -4.01 -4.61 -6.95
CA LEU A 135 -3.90 -6.06 -6.85
C LEU A 135 -3.03 -6.44 -5.66
N VAL A 136 -3.47 -7.42 -4.87
CA VAL A 136 -2.70 -8.07 -3.82
C VAL A 136 -2.37 -9.47 -4.34
N PRO A 137 -1.20 -9.68 -4.99
CA PRO A 137 -0.84 -10.96 -5.60
C PRO A 137 -0.32 -11.90 -4.51
N LEU A 138 -0.93 -13.06 -4.38
CA LEU A 138 -0.59 -14.08 -3.39
C LEU A 138 -0.18 -15.40 -4.04
N PHE A 139 0.84 -16.04 -3.50
CA PHE A 139 1.30 -17.36 -3.96
C PHE A 139 1.86 -18.18 -2.78
N LEU A 140 2.02 -19.49 -2.99
CA LEU A 140 2.61 -20.40 -2.00
C LEU A 140 4.03 -20.76 -2.43
N ALA A 141 5.01 -20.45 -1.58
CA ALA A 141 6.40 -20.90 -1.76
C ALA A 141 6.93 -21.42 -0.42
N GLU A 142 7.69 -22.52 -0.46
CA GLU A 142 8.26 -23.19 0.74
C GLU A 142 7.22 -23.57 1.83
N GLY A 143 5.95 -23.70 1.46
CA GLY A 143 4.83 -23.95 2.39
C GLY A 143 4.24 -22.70 3.06
N GLU A 144 4.74 -21.51 2.71
CA GLU A 144 4.32 -20.23 3.26
C GLU A 144 3.54 -19.40 2.23
N LEU A 145 2.47 -18.72 2.68
CA LEU A 145 1.70 -17.80 1.83
C LEU A 145 2.41 -16.44 1.78
N ARG A 146 2.91 -16.10 0.60
CA ARG A 146 3.63 -14.86 0.31
C ARG A 146 2.74 -13.86 -0.41
N ALA A 147 3.03 -12.57 -0.23
CA ALA A 147 2.41 -11.47 -0.96
C ALA A 147 3.48 -10.65 -1.68
N VAL A 148 3.23 -10.27 -2.94
CA VAL A 148 4.13 -9.44 -3.75
C VAL A 148 3.88 -7.95 -3.49
N PHE A 149 4.97 -7.17 -3.40
CA PHE A 149 4.99 -5.73 -3.18
C PHE A 149 5.88 -5.02 -4.20
N THR A 150 5.56 -3.76 -4.49
CA THR A 150 6.40 -2.82 -5.22
C THR A 150 7.01 -1.80 -4.26
N ARG A 151 8.26 -1.40 -4.50
CA ARG A 151 8.84 -0.16 -3.95
C ARG A 151 8.96 0.84 -5.09
N ARG A 152 8.30 1.99 -4.97
CA ARG A 152 8.38 3.07 -5.98
C ARG A 152 9.74 3.77 -5.94
N ARG A 153 10.24 4.25 -7.07
CA ARG A 153 11.56 4.93 -7.15
C ARG A 153 11.61 6.17 -6.25
N ASP A 154 12.79 6.45 -5.70
CA ASP A 154 13.00 7.53 -4.72
C ASP A 154 12.98 8.96 -5.34
N ASP A 155 12.98 9.07 -6.68
CA ASP A 155 12.97 10.33 -7.44
C ASP A 155 11.59 10.75 -7.95
N LEU A 156 10.54 9.94 -7.73
CA LEU A 156 9.19 10.25 -8.21
C LEU A 156 8.55 11.41 -7.43
N ALA A 157 7.85 12.30 -8.15
CA ALA A 157 7.16 13.45 -7.58
C ALA A 157 6.02 13.08 -6.59
N HIS A 158 5.56 11.84 -6.61
CA HIS A 158 4.51 11.34 -5.72
C HIS A 158 4.91 9.99 -5.10
N HIS A 159 4.77 9.88 -3.79
CA HIS A 159 5.06 8.67 -3.00
C HIS A 159 6.47 8.05 -3.22
N PRO A 160 7.56 8.84 -3.31
CA PRO A 160 8.91 8.31 -3.53
C PRO A 160 9.32 7.34 -2.40
N GLY A 161 9.94 6.23 -2.76
CA GLY A 161 10.43 5.21 -1.82
C GLY A 161 9.36 4.47 -1.02
N GLN A 162 8.07 4.64 -1.34
CA GLN A 162 6.99 4.00 -0.58
C GLN A 162 6.73 2.58 -1.08
N VAL A 163 6.46 1.68 -0.14
CA VAL A 163 6.06 0.30 -0.43
C VAL A 163 4.54 0.25 -0.69
N SER A 164 4.20 -0.28 -1.85
CA SER A 164 2.86 -0.43 -2.40
C SER A 164 2.57 -1.89 -2.75
N PHE A 165 1.29 -2.17 -2.97
CA PHE A 165 0.85 -3.28 -3.79
C PHE A 165 0.72 -2.78 -5.24
N PRO A 166 0.93 -3.61 -6.28
CA PRO A 166 0.77 -3.18 -7.67
C PRO A 166 -0.60 -2.52 -7.91
N GLY A 167 -0.63 -1.34 -8.53
CA GLY A 167 -1.90 -0.67 -8.81
C GLY A 167 -1.88 0.85 -8.85
N GLY A 168 -2.61 1.40 -9.82
CA GLY A 168 -2.79 2.83 -10.03
C GLY A 168 -4.22 3.22 -10.36
N ARG A 169 -4.40 4.10 -11.35
CA ARG A 169 -5.65 4.87 -11.53
C ARG A 169 -6.57 4.16 -12.51
N LEU A 170 -7.89 4.33 -12.33
CA LEU A 170 -8.83 3.90 -13.38
C LEU A 170 -8.71 4.80 -14.60
N GLU A 171 -8.58 4.19 -15.77
CA GLU A 171 -8.80 4.81 -17.07
C GLU A 171 -10.30 5.13 -17.33
N PRO A 172 -10.64 5.98 -18.32
CA PRO A 172 -12.02 6.34 -18.62
C PRO A 172 -12.89 5.14 -19.04
N GLY A 173 -13.74 4.67 -18.12
CA GLY A 173 -14.63 3.52 -18.32
C GLY A 173 -14.08 2.18 -17.81
N GLU A 174 -12.88 2.18 -17.23
CA GLU A 174 -12.26 1.01 -16.61
C GLU A 174 -12.93 0.66 -15.27
N GLU A 175 -13.15 -0.63 -14.98
CA GLU A 175 -13.56 -1.09 -13.64
C GLU A 175 -12.32 -1.39 -12.77
N PRO A 176 -12.37 -1.22 -11.43
CA PRO A 176 -11.16 -1.25 -10.60
C PRO A 176 -10.39 -2.57 -10.57
N LEU A 177 -11.01 -3.69 -10.96
CA LEU A 177 -10.28 -4.96 -11.12
C LEU A 177 -9.47 -4.98 -12.43
N ALA A 178 -9.99 -4.42 -13.51
CA ALA A 178 -9.23 -4.27 -14.76
C ALA A 178 -8.03 -3.35 -14.54
N ALA A 179 -8.24 -2.21 -13.87
CA ALA A 179 -7.16 -1.32 -13.45
C ALA A 179 -6.10 -2.06 -12.60
N ALA A 180 -6.53 -2.85 -11.61
CA ALA A 180 -5.62 -3.62 -10.76
C ALA A 180 -4.79 -4.67 -11.52
N LEU A 181 -5.34 -5.26 -12.59
CA LEU A 181 -4.66 -6.26 -13.42
C LEU A 181 -3.72 -5.60 -14.44
N ARG A 182 -4.19 -4.58 -15.16
CA ARG A 182 -3.39 -3.78 -16.10
C ARG A 182 -2.18 -3.15 -15.42
N GLU A 183 -2.39 -2.49 -14.27
CA GLU A 183 -1.29 -1.83 -13.54
C GLU A 183 -0.30 -2.85 -12.94
N ALA A 184 -0.70 -4.11 -12.71
CA ALA A 184 0.23 -5.17 -12.31
C ALA A 184 1.06 -5.70 -13.50
N GLU A 185 0.48 -5.76 -14.69
CA GLU A 185 1.20 -6.03 -15.93
C GLU A 185 2.18 -4.89 -16.26
N GLU A 186 1.77 -3.63 -16.03
CA GLU A 186 2.60 -2.44 -16.26
C GLU A 186 3.70 -2.20 -15.20
N GLU A 187 3.44 -2.42 -13.89
CA GLU A 187 4.44 -2.16 -12.82
C GLU A 187 5.40 -3.33 -12.60
N VAL A 188 4.93 -4.58 -12.72
CA VAL A 188 5.69 -5.78 -12.28
C VAL A 188 5.75 -6.93 -13.32
N ALA A 189 5.35 -6.67 -14.56
CA ALA A 189 5.32 -7.65 -15.66
C ALA A 189 4.44 -8.90 -15.39
N LEU A 190 3.48 -8.83 -14.46
CA LEU A 190 2.56 -9.93 -14.13
C LEU A 190 1.44 -10.02 -15.19
N PRO A 191 1.40 -11.03 -16.08
CA PRO A 191 0.40 -11.10 -17.14
C PRO A 191 -0.98 -11.37 -16.55
N GLN A 192 -2.01 -10.64 -17.01
CA GLN A 192 -3.35 -10.67 -16.40
C GLN A 192 -3.96 -12.08 -16.35
N GLY A 193 -3.63 -12.93 -17.34
CA GLY A 193 -4.07 -14.34 -17.41
C GLY A 193 -3.39 -15.30 -16.41
N GLN A 194 -2.37 -14.86 -15.67
CA GLN A 194 -1.76 -15.61 -14.58
C GLN A 194 -2.37 -15.28 -13.20
N VAL A 195 -3.39 -14.41 -13.16
CA VAL A 195 -4.04 -13.97 -11.91
C VAL A 195 -5.44 -14.60 -11.79
N GLU A 196 -5.66 -15.39 -10.75
CA GLU A 196 -6.97 -15.92 -10.34
C GLU A 196 -7.60 -14.98 -9.28
N PRO A 197 -8.62 -14.15 -9.60
CA PRO A 197 -9.13 -13.15 -8.65
C PRO A 197 -10.04 -13.77 -7.58
N LEU A 198 -9.55 -13.85 -6.34
CA LEU A 198 -10.23 -14.50 -5.20
C LEU A 198 -11.27 -13.60 -4.49
N GLY A 199 -11.24 -12.29 -4.74
CA GLY A 199 -12.21 -11.34 -4.18
C GLY A 199 -11.61 -9.99 -3.81
N ALA A 200 -12.30 -9.23 -2.94
CA ALA A 200 -11.93 -7.85 -2.63
C ALA A 200 -11.90 -7.54 -1.12
N LEU A 201 -10.94 -6.72 -0.71
CA LEU A 201 -10.83 -6.16 0.64
C LEU A 201 -11.62 -4.84 0.74
N SER A 202 -11.53 -4.10 1.86
CA SER A 202 -12.35 -2.88 2.03
C SER A 202 -11.79 -1.70 1.23
N GLU A 203 -12.66 -0.96 0.56
CA GLU A 203 -12.27 0.25 -0.18
C GLU A 203 -11.77 1.35 0.79
N LEU A 204 -10.57 1.87 0.57
CA LEU A 204 -9.90 2.83 1.46
C LEU A 204 -9.89 4.24 0.84
N ILE A 205 -10.37 5.25 1.58
CA ILE A 205 -10.10 6.65 1.22
C ILE A 205 -8.65 6.97 1.58
N VAL A 206 -7.84 7.28 0.56
CA VAL A 206 -6.43 7.65 0.71
C VAL A 206 -6.32 9.17 0.71
N GLY A 207 -6.56 9.77 1.88
CA GLY A 207 -6.69 11.23 2.03
C GLY A 207 -5.49 12.06 1.53
N VAL A 208 -4.28 11.49 1.50
CA VAL A 208 -3.07 12.17 0.99
C VAL A 208 -3.00 12.28 -0.53
N SER A 209 -3.78 11.51 -1.28
CA SER A 209 -3.78 11.51 -2.75
C SER A 209 -5.17 11.76 -3.37
N GLY A 210 -6.23 11.73 -2.55
CA GLY A 210 -7.60 12.01 -2.97
C GLY A 210 -8.28 10.86 -3.72
N PHE A 211 -7.77 9.63 -3.60
CA PHE A 211 -8.34 8.45 -4.26
C PHE A 211 -9.10 7.52 -3.29
N THR A 212 -10.11 6.84 -3.81
CA THR A 212 -10.66 5.61 -3.22
C THR A 212 -9.88 4.42 -3.80
N MET A 213 -9.04 3.80 -2.98
CA MET A 213 -8.31 2.57 -3.30
C MET A 213 -9.24 1.37 -3.21
N CYS A 214 -9.26 0.55 -4.26
CA CYS A 214 -10.08 -0.65 -4.42
C CYS A 214 -9.17 -1.90 -4.45
N PRO A 215 -8.83 -2.49 -3.28
CA PRO A 215 -7.93 -3.65 -3.19
C PRO A 215 -8.63 -4.98 -3.51
N PHE A 216 -8.04 -5.74 -4.44
CA PHE A 216 -8.44 -7.10 -4.82
C PHE A 216 -7.35 -8.10 -4.44
N VAL A 217 -7.74 -9.29 -3.99
CA VAL A 217 -6.81 -10.41 -3.77
C VAL A 217 -6.82 -11.29 -5.01
N GLY A 218 -5.66 -11.51 -5.61
CA GLY A 218 -5.48 -12.47 -6.70
C GLY A 218 -4.48 -13.55 -6.26
N ARG A 219 -4.75 -14.80 -6.60
CA ARG A 219 -3.74 -15.84 -6.58
C ARG A 219 -2.90 -15.74 -7.85
N ILE A 220 -1.61 -15.97 -7.71
CA ILE A 220 -0.66 -16.30 -8.78
C ILE A 220 0.06 -17.59 -8.38
N ASP A 221 0.70 -18.30 -9.32
CA ASP A 221 1.38 -19.56 -8.99
C ASP A 221 2.82 -19.36 -8.46
N THR A 222 3.49 -18.25 -8.82
CA THR A 222 4.88 -17.94 -8.41
C THR A 222 5.18 -16.43 -8.51
N ASP A 223 6.26 -15.94 -7.88
CA ASP A 223 6.87 -14.63 -8.16
C ASP A 223 8.09 -14.68 -9.10
N GLU A 224 8.44 -15.88 -9.61
CA GLU A 224 9.43 -16.05 -10.68
C GLU A 224 9.00 -15.32 -11.97
N GLY A 225 9.92 -14.55 -12.57
CA GLY A 225 9.68 -13.81 -13.80
C GLY A 225 8.98 -12.45 -13.64
N LEU A 226 8.68 -12.02 -12.41
CA LEU A 226 8.19 -10.66 -12.16
C LEU A 226 9.33 -9.64 -12.26
N GLU A 227 9.20 -8.67 -13.17
CA GLU A 227 10.23 -7.67 -13.46
C GLU A 227 9.74 -6.26 -13.12
N ALA A 228 10.54 -5.52 -12.34
CA ALA A 228 10.25 -4.14 -11.99
C ALA A 228 10.31 -3.22 -13.23
N ASN A 229 9.20 -2.56 -13.59
CA ASN A 229 9.23 -1.53 -14.62
C ASN A 229 10.10 -0.34 -14.15
N PRO A 230 11.25 -0.07 -14.78
CA PRO A 230 12.23 0.92 -14.30
C PRO A 230 11.75 2.37 -14.45
N ALA A 231 10.61 2.62 -15.09
CA ALA A 231 9.99 3.94 -15.10
C ALA A 231 9.42 4.33 -13.73
N GLU A 232 8.89 3.38 -12.96
CA GLU A 232 8.11 3.65 -11.73
C GLU A 232 8.56 2.84 -10.50
N VAL A 233 9.03 1.59 -10.70
CA VAL A 233 9.36 0.64 -9.64
C VAL A 233 10.88 0.49 -9.51
N ALA A 234 11.40 0.59 -8.28
CA ALA A 234 12.80 0.36 -7.94
C ALA A 234 13.09 -1.11 -7.54
N ARG A 235 12.09 -1.79 -6.97
CA ARG A 235 12.20 -3.16 -6.47
C ARG A 235 10.82 -3.83 -6.49
N VAL A 236 10.74 -5.04 -7.04
CA VAL A 236 9.68 -6.01 -6.75
C VAL A 236 10.23 -6.97 -5.71
N PHE A 237 9.41 -7.35 -4.73
CA PHE A 237 9.78 -8.33 -3.70
C PHE A 237 8.55 -8.99 -3.09
N SER A 238 8.69 -10.20 -2.57
CA SER A 238 7.64 -10.90 -1.83
C SER A 238 7.98 -11.04 -0.35
N VAL A 239 6.94 -11.04 0.50
CA VAL A 239 7.06 -11.23 1.96
C VAL A 239 6.09 -12.33 2.40
N SER A 240 6.52 -13.29 3.25
CA SER A 240 5.54 -14.23 3.84
C SER A 240 4.67 -13.52 4.87
N LEU A 241 3.37 -13.79 4.82
CA LEU A 241 2.37 -13.19 5.70
C LEU A 241 2.50 -13.66 7.16
N ARG A 242 3.20 -14.80 7.40
CA ARG A 242 3.67 -15.19 8.73
C ARG A 242 4.71 -14.22 9.27
N GLU A 243 5.64 -13.77 8.44
CA GLU A 243 6.79 -12.96 8.89
C GLU A 243 6.33 -11.61 9.46
N LEU A 244 5.28 -11.05 8.85
CA LEU A 244 4.60 -9.84 9.30
C LEU A 244 3.89 -9.98 10.67
N VAL A 245 3.72 -11.21 11.18
CA VAL A 245 3.18 -11.49 12.53
C VAL A 245 4.18 -12.13 13.49
N GLU A 246 5.42 -12.41 13.07
CA GLU A 246 6.49 -12.93 13.91
C GLU A 246 7.42 -11.79 14.40
N PRO A 247 7.45 -11.43 15.72
CA PRO A 247 8.25 -10.30 16.24
C PRO A 247 9.77 -10.38 16.01
N ALA A 248 10.27 -11.56 15.64
CA ALA A 248 11.68 -11.80 15.33
C ALA A 248 12.04 -11.47 13.86
N ARG A 249 11.03 -11.35 12.98
CA ARG A 249 11.20 -11.09 11.54
C ARG A 249 10.70 -9.71 11.13
N ALA A 250 9.52 -9.31 11.61
CA ALA A 250 8.97 -7.98 11.36
C ALA A 250 8.60 -7.26 12.66
N ARG A 251 8.88 -5.96 12.74
CA ARG A 251 8.45 -5.10 13.85
C ARG A 251 7.17 -4.37 13.47
N TYR A 252 6.05 -4.88 13.97
CA TYR A 252 4.74 -4.26 13.84
C TYR A 252 4.51 -3.17 14.91
N THR A 253 4.13 -1.96 14.49
CA THR A 253 3.66 -0.87 15.37
C THR A 253 2.40 -0.19 14.84
N ARG A 254 1.61 0.42 15.74
CA ARG A 254 0.52 1.33 15.39
C ARG A 254 0.85 2.73 15.91
N ARG A 255 1.11 3.68 15.01
CA ARG A 255 1.57 5.04 15.35
C ARG A 255 0.44 6.06 15.06
N PRO A 256 0.20 7.05 15.93
CA PRO A 256 -0.81 8.07 15.68
C PRO A 256 -0.35 9.06 14.60
N LYS A 257 -1.26 9.43 13.71
CA LYS A 257 -1.10 10.56 12.76
C LYS A 257 -2.31 11.48 12.85
N LEU A 258 -2.08 12.79 12.74
CA LEU A 258 -3.14 13.77 12.50
C LEU A 258 -3.34 13.93 10.98
N PHE A 259 -4.59 14.04 10.56
CA PHE A 259 -4.98 14.40 9.19
C PHE A 259 -6.36 15.05 9.25
N GLN A 260 -6.57 16.22 8.63
CA GLN A 260 -7.82 17.00 8.71
C GLN A 260 -8.37 17.12 10.15
N GLY A 261 -7.50 17.47 11.11
CA GLY A 261 -7.83 17.58 12.54
C GLY A 261 -8.10 16.25 13.27
N LYS A 262 -8.21 15.11 12.57
CA LYS A 262 -8.54 13.80 13.15
C LYS A 262 -7.31 12.96 13.43
N ARG A 263 -7.34 12.20 14.53
CA ARG A 263 -6.29 11.23 14.89
C ARG A 263 -6.61 9.87 14.29
N TYR A 264 -5.72 9.39 13.41
CA TYR A 264 -5.75 8.05 12.83
C TYR A 264 -4.66 7.18 13.44
N SER A 265 -4.97 5.91 13.72
CA SER A 265 -4.00 4.91 14.11
C SER A 265 -3.48 4.21 12.85
N ILE A 266 -2.24 4.51 12.46
CA ILE A 266 -1.63 4.03 11.21
C ILE A 266 -0.74 2.82 11.52
N PRO A 267 -0.92 1.68 10.85
CA PRO A 267 -0.02 0.54 10.96
C PRO A 267 1.31 0.82 10.25
N TYR A 268 2.38 0.30 10.83
CA TYR A 268 3.73 0.25 10.27
C TYR A 268 4.29 -1.15 10.51
N PHE A 269 4.78 -1.79 9.45
CA PHE A 269 5.58 -3.00 9.51
C PHE A 269 6.98 -2.65 9.03
N GLU A 270 7.95 -2.75 9.92
CA GLU A 270 9.37 -2.66 9.60
C GLU A 270 9.85 -4.10 9.34
N TRP A 271 10.18 -4.43 8.07
CA TRP A 271 10.62 -5.76 7.63
C TRP A 271 11.84 -5.58 6.73
N GLU A 272 12.94 -6.28 7.03
CA GLU A 272 14.26 -6.05 6.44
C GLU A 272 14.66 -4.56 6.38
N ASP A 273 14.84 -4.01 5.18
CA ASP A 273 15.11 -2.59 4.89
C ASP A 273 13.87 -1.82 4.40
N GLU A 274 12.71 -2.47 4.37
CA GLU A 274 11.45 -1.96 3.82
C GLU A 274 10.46 -1.54 4.92
N LEU A 275 9.56 -0.61 4.56
CA LEU A 275 8.56 -0.06 5.46
C LEU A 275 7.16 -0.12 4.82
N ILE A 276 6.35 -1.11 5.22
CA ILE A 276 4.95 -1.23 4.77
C ILE A 276 4.07 -0.45 5.75
N TRP A 277 3.44 0.64 5.29
CA TRP A 277 2.64 1.52 6.17
C TRP A 277 1.46 2.18 5.43
N GLY A 278 0.79 3.14 6.09
CA GLY A 278 -0.10 4.09 5.40
C GLY A 278 -1.40 3.45 4.90
N ALA A 279 -1.55 3.33 3.58
CA ALA A 279 -2.66 2.63 2.92
C ALA A 279 -2.35 1.14 2.76
N THR A 280 -1.20 0.80 2.18
CA THR A 280 -0.67 -0.57 2.03
C THR A 280 -0.72 -1.35 3.35
N GLY A 281 -0.23 -0.74 4.43
CA GLY A 281 -0.27 -1.34 5.77
C GLY A 281 -1.68 -1.57 6.33
N LYS A 282 -2.71 -0.84 5.87
CA LYS A 282 -4.11 -1.12 6.24
C LYS A 282 -4.67 -2.31 5.47
N VAL A 283 -4.32 -2.42 4.18
CA VAL A 283 -4.66 -3.60 3.35
C VAL A 283 -4.02 -4.85 3.94
N VAL A 284 -2.74 -4.80 4.34
CA VAL A 284 -2.05 -5.90 5.05
C VAL A 284 -2.74 -6.26 6.38
N VAL A 285 -3.10 -5.28 7.22
CA VAL A 285 -3.86 -5.55 8.47
C VAL A 285 -5.20 -6.25 8.19
N GLU A 286 -5.90 -5.87 7.12
CA GLU A 286 -7.17 -6.49 6.76
C GLU A 286 -6.99 -7.89 6.17
N LEU A 287 -5.98 -8.10 5.31
CA LEU A 287 -5.60 -9.39 4.75
C LEU A 287 -5.22 -10.39 5.86
N LEU A 288 -4.36 -9.98 6.81
CA LEU A 288 -3.98 -10.81 7.95
C LEU A 288 -5.18 -11.15 8.84
N ALA A 289 -6.18 -10.27 8.94
CA ALA A 289 -7.43 -10.57 9.64
C ALA A 289 -8.31 -11.57 8.88
N VAL A 290 -8.37 -11.49 7.54
CA VAL A 290 -9.06 -12.46 6.67
C VAL A 290 -8.43 -13.85 6.75
N LEU A 291 -7.10 -13.92 6.86
CA LEU A 291 -6.33 -15.17 7.00
C LEU A 291 -6.29 -15.73 8.44
N GLY A 292 -7.07 -15.17 9.38
CA GLY A 292 -7.08 -15.60 10.78
C GLY A 292 -5.84 -15.18 11.62
N LEU A 293 -4.81 -14.61 11.00
CA LEU A 293 -3.57 -14.13 11.63
C LEU A 293 -3.74 -12.83 12.44
N GLY A 294 -4.92 -12.20 12.41
CA GLY A 294 -5.20 -10.92 13.07
C GLY A 294 -4.95 -10.90 14.59
N GLU A 295 -5.13 -12.02 15.29
CA GLU A 295 -4.74 -12.10 16.70
C GLU A 295 -3.23 -12.18 16.90
N ALA A 296 -2.52 -12.93 16.04
CA ALA A 296 -1.07 -13.05 16.09
C ALA A 296 -0.41 -11.68 15.86
N LEU A 297 -0.96 -10.90 14.93
CA LEU A 297 -0.58 -9.52 14.66
C LEU A 297 -0.74 -8.59 15.88
N GLU A 298 -1.89 -8.63 16.57
CA GLU A 298 -2.09 -7.78 17.75
C GLU A 298 -1.34 -8.30 19.00
N ARG A 299 -0.93 -9.58 19.01
CA ARG A 299 0.06 -10.13 19.97
C ARG A 299 1.50 -9.72 19.65
N SER A 300 1.87 -9.59 18.37
CA SER A 300 3.23 -9.21 17.94
C SER A 300 3.51 -7.71 18.07
N ARG A 301 2.46 -6.89 18.16
CA ARG A 301 2.51 -5.43 18.18
C ARG A 301 3.38 -4.85 19.29
N VAL A 302 4.51 -4.26 18.90
CA VAL A 302 5.37 -3.46 19.78
C VAL A 302 4.62 -2.18 20.19
N ARG A 303 4.77 -1.78 21.45
CA ARG A 303 4.17 -0.57 22.03
C ARG A 303 5.12 0.64 21.95
#